data_AF-A0A9E2XWA2-F1
#
_entry.id   AF-A0A9E2XWA2-F1
#
_cell.length_a   1.000
_cell.length_b   1.000
_cell.length_c   1.000
_cell.angle_alpha   90.00
_cell.angle_beta   90.00
_cell.angle_gamma   90.00
#
_symmetry.space_group_name_H-M   'P 1'
#
loop_
_entity.id
_entity.type
_entity.pdbx_description
1 polymer ?
#
loop_
_entity_poly.entity_id
_entity_poly.type
_entity_poly.pdbx_seq_one_letter_code
_entity_poly.pdbx_strand_id
1 'polypeptide(L)'
;MEFRPFGRTDLKVSAIGFGCWEIGGTYGHIDEVQFRRAVHAAIEAGITCFDTAEAYGMGVSEEALARALAGRRGDVVIATKFGVGYDEMPNRRDSSRARVLASIDKSLRRLRTDHVDIYLVHWPDPNTRLDETMAALDEVVRAGKVRYTGVSNFRPAQIEEAMRLRPVDVVQYAWNMFDRRMQAEIFPYCEAQQIAVMAYGSLAYGVLSGTFHAGMQFEESDWRSKGGLLGNLNLFRPCSAPSICRATSLRLRV
;
A
#
# COMPACT_ATOMS: atom_id res chain seq x y z
N MET A 1 17.53 12.54 -7.09
CA MET A 1 16.75 11.58 -6.28
C MET A 1 17.49 11.32 -4.98
N GLU A 2 16.80 11.32 -3.84
CA GLU A 2 17.35 10.89 -2.54
C GLU A 2 17.10 9.39 -2.36
N PHE A 3 18.06 8.67 -1.79
CA PHE A 3 17.95 7.24 -1.51
C PHE A 3 18.17 6.94 -0.03
N ARG A 4 17.38 6.03 0.52
CA ARG A 4 17.38 5.68 1.94
C ARG A 4 17.56 4.17 2.14
N PRO A 5 18.30 3.75 3.18
CA PRO A 5 18.20 2.39 3.68
C PRO A 5 16.75 2.06 4.02
N PHE A 6 16.31 0.86 3.72
CA PHE A 6 14.93 0.47 3.94
C PHE A 6 14.79 -0.38 5.20
N GLY A 7 14.80 0.28 6.36
CA GLY A 7 14.81 -0.37 7.67
C GLY A 7 16.05 -1.26 7.86
N ARG A 8 15.85 -2.47 8.39
CA ARG A 8 16.88 -3.50 8.59
C ARG A 8 17.21 -4.33 7.34
N THR A 9 16.54 -4.08 6.23
CA THR A 9 16.78 -4.82 4.99
C THR A 9 18.11 -4.40 4.36
N ASP A 10 18.61 -5.22 3.43
CA ASP A 10 19.74 -4.85 2.56
C ASP A 10 19.33 -3.88 1.42
N LEU A 11 18.06 -3.48 1.34
CA LEU A 11 17.55 -2.63 0.28
C LEU A 11 17.91 -1.15 0.53
N LYS A 12 18.27 -0.48 -0.57
CA LYS A 12 18.37 0.98 -0.64
C LYS A 12 17.39 1.48 -1.69
N VAL A 13 16.36 2.19 -1.27
CA VAL A 13 15.24 2.62 -2.13
C VAL A 13 15.20 4.13 -2.29
N SER A 14 14.59 4.61 -3.36
CA SER A 14 14.25 6.03 -3.52
C SER A 14 13.33 6.49 -2.40
N ALA A 15 13.51 7.73 -1.91
CA ALA A 15 12.66 8.31 -0.87
C ALA A 15 11.19 8.51 -1.32
N ILE A 16 10.95 8.49 -2.63
CA ILE A 16 9.64 8.52 -3.27
C ILE A 16 9.42 7.17 -3.95
N GLY A 17 8.26 6.55 -3.74
CA GLY A 17 7.83 5.34 -4.46
C GLY A 17 6.77 5.66 -5.52
N PHE A 18 6.54 4.70 -6.42
CA PHE A 18 5.49 4.75 -7.43
C PHE A 18 4.35 3.80 -7.03
N GLY A 19 3.15 4.34 -6.82
CA GLY A 19 1.95 3.56 -6.53
C GLY A 19 1.23 3.14 -7.81
N CYS A 20 0.71 1.92 -7.85
CA CYS A 20 0.02 1.35 -9.00
C CYS A 20 -1.48 1.10 -8.73
N TRP A 21 -2.12 1.84 -7.82
CA TRP A 21 -3.52 1.58 -7.47
C TRP A 21 -4.49 2.04 -8.57
N GLU A 22 -4.18 3.17 -9.20
CA GLU A 22 -5.00 3.87 -10.19
C GLU A 22 -5.27 2.99 -11.42
N ILE A 23 -4.25 2.28 -11.93
CA ILE A 23 -4.38 1.35 -13.06
C ILE A 23 -5.29 0.16 -12.75
N GLY A 24 -5.60 -0.09 -11.47
CA GLY A 24 -6.60 -1.07 -11.03
C GLY A 24 -8.05 -0.63 -11.24
N GLY A 25 -8.30 0.60 -11.74
CA GLY A 25 -9.61 1.05 -12.21
C GLY A 25 -10.49 1.75 -11.15
N THR A 26 -9.98 2.00 -9.95
CA THR A 26 -10.75 2.67 -8.89
C THR A 26 -10.88 4.19 -9.08
N TYR A 27 -10.02 4.79 -9.90
CA TYR A 27 -9.98 6.22 -10.22
C TYR A 27 -10.60 6.54 -11.58
N GLY A 28 -11.47 5.66 -12.08
CA GLY A 28 -11.91 5.66 -13.47
C GLY A 28 -10.93 4.95 -14.40
N HIS A 29 -11.09 5.16 -15.70
CA HIS A 29 -10.24 4.50 -16.71
C HIS A 29 -8.85 5.13 -16.77
N ILE A 30 -7.83 4.29 -16.66
CA ILE A 30 -6.42 4.67 -16.88
C ILE A 30 -5.92 3.92 -18.11
N ASP A 31 -5.48 4.68 -19.10
CA ASP A 31 -4.88 4.14 -20.31
C ASP A 31 -3.52 3.49 -19.99
N GLU A 32 -3.34 2.25 -20.46
CA GLU A 32 -2.14 1.47 -20.16
C GLU A 32 -0.88 2.05 -20.81
N VAL A 33 -1.00 2.71 -21.96
CA VAL A 33 0.15 3.38 -22.61
C VAL A 33 0.62 4.55 -21.74
N GLN A 34 -0.30 5.34 -21.17
CA GLN A 34 0.04 6.39 -20.21
C GLN A 34 0.63 5.83 -18.92
N PHE A 35 0.08 4.75 -18.38
CA PHE A 35 0.63 4.09 -17.20
C PHE A 35 2.07 3.62 -17.45
N ARG A 36 2.33 2.96 -18.58
CA ARG A 36 3.68 2.54 -18.96
C ARG A 36 4.64 3.72 -19.08
N ARG A 37 4.21 4.81 -19.73
CA ARG A 37 5.01 6.04 -19.83
C ARG A 37 5.34 6.61 -18.44
N ALA A 38 4.39 6.61 -17.52
CA ALA A 38 4.60 7.07 -16.15
C ALA A 38 5.59 6.18 -15.38
N VAL A 39 5.50 4.85 -15.53
CA VAL A 39 6.48 3.91 -14.96
C VAL A 39 7.88 4.19 -15.51
N HIS A 40 8.03 4.37 -16.82
CA HIS A 40 9.34 4.66 -17.43
C HIS A 40 9.92 5.98 -16.95
N ALA A 41 9.11 7.04 -16.93
CA ALA A 41 9.51 8.35 -16.41
C ALA A 41 9.91 8.28 -14.92
N ALA A 42 9.21 7.47 -14.11
CA ALA A 42 9.56 7.25 -12.72
C ALA A 42 10.96 6.63 -12.58
N ILE A 43 11.25 5.58 -13.35
CA ILE A 43 12.57 4.94 -13.31
C ILE A 43 13.66 5.89 -13.82
N GLU A 44 13.40 6.63 -14.90
CA GLU A 44 14.33 7.65 -15.43
C GLU A 44 14.63 8.77 -14.41
N ALA A 45 13.65 9.12 -13.57
CA ALA A 45 13.83 10.05 -12.46
C ALA A 45 14.56 9.43 -11.24
N GLY A 46 14.89 8.13 -11.29
CA GLY A 46 15.60 7.40 -10.25
C GLY A 46 14.69 6.77 -9.19
N ILE A 47 13.38 6.68 -9.41
CA ILE A 47 12.47 5.95 -8.52
C ILE A 47 12.74 4.45 -8.65
N THR A 48 12.95 3.79 -7.52
CA THR A 48 13.26 2.35 -7.47
C THR A 48 12.21 1.53 -6.75
N CYS A 49 11.32 2.12 -5.95
CA CYS A 49 10.27 1.38 -5.23
C CYS A 49 8.91 1.48 -5.93
N PHE A 50 8.34 0.34 -6.33
CA PHE A 50 7.06 0.23 -7.02
C PHE A 50 6.09 -0.61 -6.19
N ASP A 51 4.95 -0.03 -5.82
CA ASP A 51 3.95 -0.62 -4.94
C ASP A 51 2.68 -0.98 -5.72
N THR A 52 2.32 -2.26 -5.71
CA THR A 52 1.08 -2.81 -6.29
C THR A 52 0.39 -3.72 -5.27
N ALA A 53 -0.71 -4.38 -5.64
CA ALA A 53 -1.40 -5.36 -4.82
C ALA A 53 -2.26 -6.28 -5.69
N GLU A 54 -2.49 -7.51 -5.23
CA GLU A 54 -3.44 -8.45 -5.85
C GLU A 54 -4.85 -7.82 -5.97
N ALA A 55 -5.26 -7.03 -5.00
CA ALA A 55 -6.58 -6.40 -4.97
C ALA A 55 -6.77 -5.26 -5.99
N TYR A 56 -5.70 -4.74 -6.60
CA TYR A 56 -5.78 -3.61 -7.53
C TYR A 56 -6.22 -4.11 -8.91
N GLY A 57 -7.53 -4.02 -9.17
CA GLY A 57 -8.15 -4.58 -10.36
C GLY A 57 -7.99 -6.10 -10.43
N MET A 58 -8.01 -6.80 -9.28
CA MET A 58 -7.91 -8.26 -9.20
C MET A 58 -6.67 -8.86 -9.89
N GLY A 59 -5.56 -8.10 -9.88
CA GLY A 59 -4.29 -8.46 -10.50
C GLY A 59 -3.95 -7.66 -11.75
N VAL A 60 -4.88 -6.87 -12.30
CA VAL A 60 -4.62 -6.00 -13.47
C VAL A 60 -3.41 -5.08 -13.24
N SER A 61 -3.28 -4.52 -12.03
CA SER A 61 -2.13 -3.68 -11.68
C SER A 61 -0.79 -4.44 -11.74
N GLU A 62 -0.75 -5.67 -11.22
CA GLU A 62 0.44 -6.52 -11.26
C GLU A 62 0.84 -6.85 -12.70
N GLU A 63 -0.14 -7.19 -13.54
CA GLU A 63 0.09 -7.51 -14.96
C GLU A 63 0.53 -6.28 -15.77
N ALA A 64 -0.08 -5.13 -15.55
CA ALA A 64 0.29 -3.88 -16.20
C ALA A 64 1.70 -3.45 -15.81
N LEU A 65 2.06 -3.57 -14.52
CA LEU A 65 3.41 -3.29 -14.03
C LEU A 65 4.44 -4.24 -14.66
N ALA A 66 4.12 -5.54 -14.77
CA ALA A 66 4.99 -6.51 -15.44
C ALA A 66 5.31 -6.12 -16.89
N ARG A 67 4.28 -5.71 -17.64
CA ARG A 67 4.45 -5.26 -19.03
C ARG A 67 5.26 -3.98 -19.12
N ALA A 68 5.06 -3.04 -18.19
CA ALA A 68 5.82 -1.81 -18.13
C ALA A 68 7.30 -2.03 -17.77
N LEU A 69 7.60 -3.04 -16.93
CA LEU A 69 8.95 -3.40 -16.48
C LEU A 69 9.66 -4.43 -17.37
N ALA A 70 9.11 -4.76 -18.55
CA ALA A 70 9.73 -5.74 -19.44
C ALA A 70 11.21 -5.38 -19.73
N GLY A 71 12.13 -6.29 -19.41
CA GLY A 71 13.58 -6.08 -19.54
C GLY A 71 14.23 -5.22 -18.45
N ARG A 72 13.45 -4.73 -17.46
CA ARG A 72 13.89 -3.79 -16.42
C ARG A 72 13.53 -4.22 -14.99
N ARG A 73 13.10 -5.47 -14.79
CA ARG A 73 12.75 -6.01 -13.46
C ARG A 73 13.87 -5.82 -12.42
N GLY A 74 15.12 -5.94 -12.83
CA GLY A 74 16.30 -5.77 -11.95
C GLY A 74 16.57 -4.32 -11.53
N ASP A 75 15.95 -3.33 -12.18
CA ASP A 75 16.15 -1.91 -11.86
C ASP A 75 15.32 -1.46 -10.65
N VAL A 76 14.38 -2.31 -10.19
CA VAL A 76 13.32 -1.90 -9.25
C VAL A 76 13.13 -2.89 -8.11
N VAL A 77 12.67 -2.36 -6.99
CA VAL A 77 12.11 -3.06 -5.84
C VAL A 77 10.60 -3.11 -6.00
N ILE A 78 10.02 -4.32 -6.05
CA ILE A 78 8.58 -4.51 -6.14
C ILE A 78 8.00 -4.88 -4.78
N ALA A 79 7.05 -4.07 -4.32
CA ALA A 79 6.17 -4.38 -3.19
C ALA A 79 4.80 -4.80 -3.70
N THR A 80 4.33 -5.99 -3.32
CA THR A 80 2.94 -6.42 -3.56
C THR A 80 2.28 -6.90 -2.26
N LYS A 81 0.96 -7.09 -2.30
CA LYS A 81 0.14 -7.36 -1.12
C LYS A 81 -0.95 -8.37 -1.44
N PHE A 82 -1.40 -9.07 -0.40
CA PHE A 82 -2.45 -10.08 -0.50
C PHE A 82 -3.46 -10.01 0.65
N GLY A 83 -4.50 -10.82 0.54
CA GLY A 83 -5.43 -11.12 1.63
C GLY A 83 -6.73 -10.30 1.62
N VAL A 84 -6.97 -9.51 0.57
CA VAL A 84 -8.23 -8.75 0.36
C VAL A 84 -8.58 -8.71 -1.13
N GLY A 85 -9.79 -8.24 -1.45
CA GLY A 85 -10.26 -8.09 -2.84
C GLY A 85 -10.72 -9.42 -3.41
N TYR A 86 -11.83 -9.95 -2.91
CA TYR A 86 -12.48 -11.15 -3.43
C TYR A 86 -13.87 -10.76 -3.94
N ASP A 87 -14.17 -10.97 -5.23
CA ASP A 87 -15.42 -10.48 -5.85
C ASP A 87 -16.66 -11.05 -5.16
N GLU A 88 -16.59 -12.32 -4.76
CA GLU A 88 -17.67 -13.01 -4.06
C GLU A 88 -17.84 -12.53 -2.60
N MET A 89 -16.79 -11.92 -2.03
CA MET A 89 -16.75 -11.49 -0.63
C MET A 89 -15.90 -10.22 -0.47
N PRO A 90 -16.41 -9.04 -0.90
CA PRO A 90 -15.62 -7.81 -0.99
C PRO A 90 -15.08 -7.32 0.36
N ASN A 91 -15.71 -7.71 1.47
CA ASN A 91 -15.28 -7.38 2.83
C ASN A 91 -14.45 -8.48 3.50
N ARG A 92 -14.25 -9.63 2.84
CA ARG A 92 -13.48 -10.73 3.41
C ARG A 92 -11.99 -10.39 3.40
N ARG A 93 -11.38 -10.67 4.54
CA ARG A 93 -9.94 -10.73 4.72
C ARG A 93 -9.58 -12.19 4.92
N ASP A 94 -8.49 -12.61 4.31
CA ASP A 94 -8.03 -13.99 4.36
C ASP A 94 -6.51 -13.97 4.34
N SER A 95 -5.89 -14.17 5.51
CA SER A 95 -4.44 -14.33 5.64
C SER A 95 -4.04 -15.76 5.99
N SER A 96 -4.93 -16.73 5.76
CA SER A 96 -4.66 -18.17 5.99
C SER A 96 -3.44 -18.62 5.23
N ARG A 97 -2.77 -19.67 5.72
CA ARG A 97 -1.60 -20.26 5.06
C ARG A 97 -1.90 -20.63 3.62
N ALA A 98 -3.06 -21.25 3.38
CA ALA A 98 -3.50 -21.61 2.04
C ALA A 98 -3.59 -20.37 1.13
N ARG A 99 -4.07 -19.24 1.67
CA ARG A 99 -4.14 -17.99 0.91
C ARG A 99 -2.77 -17.41 0.63
N VAL A 100 -1.88 -17.33 1.61
CA VAL A 100 -0.51 -16.82 1.45
C VAL A 100 0.18 -17.51 0.28
N LEU A 101 0.15 -18.86 0.27
CA LEU A 101 0.81 -19.67 -0.76
C LEU A 101 0.16 -19.50 -2.14
N ALA A 102 -1.18 -19.47 -2.21
CA ALA A 102 -1.88 -19.31 -3.48
C ALA A 102 -1.72 -17.91 -4.07
N SER A 103 -1.74 -16.87 -3.23
CA SER A 103 -1.63 -15.48 -3.65
C SER A 103 -0.22 -15.15 -4.14
N ILE A 104 0.84 -15.60 -3.45
CA ILE A 104 2.21 -15.33 -3.92
C ILE A 104 2.44 -15.95 -5.31
N ASP A 105 1.96 -17.19 -5.54
CA ASP A 105 2.11 -17.85 -6.84
C ASP A 105 1.36 -17.12 -7.95
N LYS A 106 0.20 -16.54 -7.66
CA LYS A 106 -0.54 -15.70 -8.61
C LYS A 106 0.18 -14.40 -8.89
N SER A 107 0.64 -13.70 -7.85
CA SER A 107 1.39 -12.45 -7.98
C SER A 107 2.65 -12.64 -8.84
N LEU A 108 3.44 -13.68 -8.58
CA LEU A 108 4.64 -13.99 -9.37
C LEU A 108 4.34 -14.25 -10.85
N ARG A 109 3.27 -15.00 -11.15
CA ARG A 109 2.82 -15.23 -12.53
C ARG A 109 2.41 -13.93 -13.23
N ARG A 110 1.61 -13.08 -12.55
CA ARG A 110 1.15 -11.79 -13.11
C ARG A 110 2.31 -10.82 -13.32
N LEU A 111 3.21 -10.73 -12.34
CA LEU A 111 4.41 -9.90 -12.35
C LEU A 111 5.51 -10.43 -13.30
N ARG A 112 5.36 -11.66 -13.80
CA ARG A 112 6.32 -12.33 -14.70
C ARG A 112 7.74 -12.34 -14.12
N THR A 113 7.84 -12.67 -12.84
CA THR A 113 9.08 -12.70 -12.05
C THR A 113 9.06 -13.93 -11.16
N ASP A 114 10.24 -14.39 -10.74
CA ASP A 114 10.42 -15.52 -9.82
C ASP A 114 10.33 -15.11 -8.35
N HIS A 115 10.57 -13.82 -8.06
CA HIS A 115 10.47 -13.25 -6.72
C HIS A 115 9.91 -11.81 -6.71
N VAL A 116 9.35 -11.43 -5.56
CA VAL A 116 9.09 -10.03 -5.18
C VAL A 116 10.01 -9.61 -4.04
N ASP A 117 10.32 -8.32 -3.98
CA ASP A 117 11.22 -7.80 -2.96
C ASP A 117 10.51 -7.67 -1.60
N ILE A 118 9.26 -7.20 -1.62
CA ILE A 118 8.46 -6.97 -0.41
C ILE A 118 7.07 -7.58 -0.59
N TYR A 119 6.64 -8.39 0.38
CA TYR A 119 5.30 -8.98 0.40
C TYR A 119 4.54 -8.61 1.68
N LEU A 120 3.41 -7.92 1.54
CA LEU A 120 2.65 -7.38 2.67
C LEU A 120 1.32 -8.12 2.89
N VAL A 121 0.99 -8.39 4.15
CA VAL A 121 -0.40 -8.64 4.55
C VAL A 121 -1.16 -7.31 4.40
N HIS A 122 -2.13 -7.24 3.49
CA HIS A 122 -2.75 -5.95 3.12
C HIS A 122 -3.62 -5.38 4.25
N TRP A 123 -4.31 -6.24 5.00
CA TRP A 123 -5.12 -5.86 6.16
C TRP A 123 -5.12 -6.98 7.21
N PRO A 124 -5.25 -6.66 8.51
CA PRO A 124 -5.42 -7.68 9.54
C PRO A 124 -6.68 -8.52 9.30
N ASP A 125 -6.50 -9.84 9.27
CA ASP A 125 -7.58 -10.82 9.21
C ASP A 125 -8.01 -11.22 10.63
N PRO A 126 -9.27 -10.98 11.04
CA PRO A 126 -9.75 -11.37 12.37
C PRO A 126 -10.02 -12.88 12.51
N ASN A 127 -10.06 -13.63 11.42
CA ASN A 127 -10.45 -15.04 11.41
C ASN A 127 -9.27 -16.01 11.29
N THR A 128 -8.10 -15.52 10.88
CA THR A 128 -6.88 -16.32 10.80
C THR A 128 -5.98 -16.00 11.97
N ARG A 129 -5.42 -17.03 12.61
CA ARG A 129 -4.44 -16.82 13.68
C ARG A 129 -3.15 -16.24 13.10
N LEU A 130 -2.57 -15.25 13.79
CA LEU A 130 -1.39 -14.56 13.28
C LEU A 130 -0.17 -15.49 13.16
N ASP A 131 -0.01 -16.47 14.05
CA ASP A 131 1.06 -17.48 13.97
C ASP A 131 1.01 -18.31 12.70
N GLU A 132 -0.18 -18.70 12.25
CA GLU A 132 -0.39 -19.37 10.96
C GLU A 132 0.08 -18.50 9.78
N THR A 133 -0.37 -17.23 9.74
CA THR A 133 0.02 -16.29 8.69
C THR A 133 1.52 -16.06 8.68
N MET A 134 2.13 -15.82 9.85
CA MET A 134 3.56 -15.56 9.96
C MET A 134 4.37 -16.80 9.55
N ALA A 135 4.00 -18.00 9.98
CA ALA A 135 4.69 -19.23 9.55
C ALA A 135 4.65 -19.39 8.01
N ALA A 136 3.50 -19.15 7.38
CA ALA A 136 3.35 -19.21 5.92
C ALA A 136 4.19 -18.15 5.20
N LEU A 137 4.31 -16.94 5.75
CA LEU A 137 5.18 -15.91 5.21
C LEU A 137 6.67 -16.29 5.32
N ASP A 138 7.06 -17.01 6.37
CA ASP A 138 8.42 -17.55 6.50
C ASP A 138 8.69 -18.64 5.44
N GLU A 139 7.70 -19.49 5.15
CA GLU A 139 7.80 -20.51 4.10
C GLU A 139 8.07 -19.89 2.72
N VAL A 140 7.38 -18.82 2.34
CA VAL A 140 7.58 -18.19 1.02
C VAL A 140 8.91 -17.45 0.92
N VAL A 141 9.43 -16.95 2.05
CA VAL A 141 10.79 -16.38 2.11
C VAL A 141 11.84 -17.48 1.94
N ARG A 142 11.73 -18.59 2.68
CA ARG A 142 12.64 -19.75 2.54
C ARG A 142 12.60 -20.35 1.14
N ALA A 143 11.45 -20.30 0.48
CA ALA A 143 11.29 -20.74 -0.90
C ALA A 143 11.88 -19.76 -1.94
N GLY A 144 12.41 -18.60 -1.53
CA GLY A 144 13.00 -17.59 -2.41
C GLY A 144 11.99 -16.75 -3.20
N LYS A 145 10.68 -16.92 -2.94
CA LYS A 145 9.60 -16.19 -3.64
C LYS A 145 9.49 -14.73 -3.17
N VAL A 146 9.96 -14.46 -1.97
CA VAL A 146 9.87 -13.16 -1.30
C VAL A 146 11.19 -12.88 -0.59
N ARG A 147 11.74 -11.66 -0.72
CA ARG A 147 12.94 -11.27 0.03
C ARG A 147 12.61 -10.78 1.44
N TYR A 148 11.64 -9.87 1.54
CA TYR A 148 11.22 -9.25 2.79
C TYR A 148 9.71 -9.22 2.92
N THR A 149 9.24 -9.14 4.16
CA THR A 149 7.80 -9.18 4.41
C THR A 149 7.37 -8.05 5.31
N GLY A 150 6.07 -7.80 5.30
CA GLY A 150 5.52 -6.75 6.11
C GLY A 150 4.03 -6.85 6.31
N VAL A 151 3.51 -5.82 6.96
CA VAL A 151 2.09 -5.72 7.27
C VAL A 151 1.59 -4.32 6.97
N SER A 152 0.33 -4.20 6.58
CA SER A 152 -0.33 -2.93 6.30
C SER A 152 -1.58 -2.80 7.15
N ASN A 153 -1.78 -1.62 7.74
CA ASN A 153 -2.94 -1.29 8.58
C ASN A 153 -3.08 -2.13 9.88
N PHE A 154 -1.97 -2.66 10.41
CA PHE A 154 -1.94 -3.38 11.69
C PHE A 154 -1.92 -2.38 12.87
N ARG A 155 -2.44 -2.80 14.02
CA ARG A 155 -2.29 -2.04 15.27
C ARG A 155 -0.94 -2.33 15.93
N PRO A 156 -0.41 -1.44 16.80
CA PRO A 156 0.87 -1.66 17.48
C PRO A 156 1.00 -3.05 18.14
N ALA A 157 -0.01 -3.46 18.92
CA ALA A 157 -0.01 -4.77 19.58
C ALA A 157 0.07 -5.96 18.61
N GLN A 158 -0.52 -5.83 17.41
CA GLN A 158 -0.46 -6.87 16.38
C GLN A 158 0.93 -6.92 15.72
N ILE A 159 1.59 -5.77 15.55
CA ILE A 159 2.98 -5.72 15.05
C ILE A 159 3.93 -6.35 16.08
N GLU A 160 3.77 -6.02 17.37
CA GLU A 160 4.56 -6.62 18.45
C GLU A 160 4.37 -8.15 18.51
N GLU A 161 3.13 -8.63 18.33
CA GLU A 161 2.85 -10.06 18.24
C GLU A 161 3.49 -10.72 17.02
N ALA A 162 3.35 -10.10 15.84
CA ALA A 162 4.00 -10.56 14.62
C ALA A 162 5.52 -10.68 14.79
N MET A 163 6.14 -9.65 15.39
CA MET A 163 7.59 -9.58 15.65
C MET A 163 8.11 -10.69 16.57
N ARG A 164 7.27 -11.26 17.46
CA ARG A 164 7.64 -12.43 18.29
C ARG A 164 7.67 -13.74 17.49
N LEU A 165 6.97 -13.79 16.36
CA LEU A 165 6.83 -14.97 15.51
C LEU A 165 7.86 -14.96 14.38
N ARG A 166 8.01 -13.81 13.71
CA ARG A 166 9.06 -13.54 12.73
C ARG A 166 9.25 -12.04 12.51
N PRO A 167 10.43 -11.59 12.07
CA PRO A 167 10.67 -10.19 11.73
C PRO A 167 9.63 -9.63 10.75
N VAL A 168 9.06 -8.46 11.09
CA VAL A 168 8.28 -7.60 10.20
C VAL A 168 9.21 -6.54 9.64
N ASP A 169 9.60 -6.62 8.38
CA ASP A 169 10.63 -5.74 7.82
C ASP A 169 10.08 -4.39 7.37
N VAL A 170 8.82 -4.40 6.94
CA VAL A 170 8.15 -3.24 6.34
C VAL A 170 6.76 -3.09 6.94
N VAL A 171 6.35 -1.85 7.19
CA VAL A 171 4.96 -1.51 7.45
C VAL A 171 4.46 -0.46 6.48
N GLN A 172 3.14 -0.46 6.23
CA GLN A 172 2.53 0.51 5.34
C GLN A 172 1.27 1.13 5.93
N TYR A 173 1.18 2.47 5.92
CA TYR A 173 0.10 3.24 6.56
C TYR A 173 -0.30 4.49 5.79
N ALA A 174 -1.54 4.92 5.98
CA ALA A 174 -2.00 6.23 5.55
C ALA A 174 -1.23 7.31 6.29
N TRP A 175 -0.65 8.27 5.57
CA TRP A 175 0.00 9.42 6.20
C TRP A 175 -0.02 10.62 5.27
N ASN A 176 -0.54 11.75 5.75
CA ASN A 176 -0.53 13.02 5.05
C ASN A 176 -0.77 14.19 6.04
N MET A 177 -0.98 15.40 5.53
CA MET A 177 -1.21 16.57 6.39
C MET A 177 -2.47 16.44 7.28
N PHE A 178 -3.51 15.73 6.84
CA PHE A 178 -4.78 15.58 7.57
C PHE A 178 -4.83 14.32 8.44
N ASP A 179 -4.03 13.29 8.12
CA ASP A 179 -3.96 12.06 8.90
C ASP A 179 -2.52 11.77 9.32
N ARG A 180 -2.25 12.01 10.61
CA ARG A 180 -0.95 11.78 11.27
C ARG A 180 -1.05 10.80 12.42
N ARG A 181 -2.14 10.06 12.56
CA ARG A 181 -2.38 9.16 13.71
C ARG A 181 -1.23 8.15 13.87
N MET A 182 -0.85 7.51 12.77
CA MET A 182 0.20 6.48 12.75
C MET A 182 1.60 7.04 13.00
N GLN A 183 1.83 8.33 12.76
CA GLN A 183 3.09 8.98 13.10
C GLN A 183 3.32 9.00 14.61
N ALA A 184 2.27 9.21 15.40
CA ALA A 184 2.36 9.19 16.86
C ALA A 184 2.33 7.75 17.40
N GLU A 185 1.51 6.89 16.81
CA GLU A 185 1.25 5.55 17.36
C GLU A 185 2.28 4.48 16.96
N ILE A 186 2.88 4.57 15.77
CA ILE A 186 3.65 3.46 15.17
C ILE A 186 5.08 3.86 14.80
N PHE A 187 5.29 5.06 14.27
CA PHE A 187 6.60 5.39 13.69
C PHE A 187 7.77 5.35 14.70
N PRO A 188 7.63 5.80 15.96
CA PRO A 188 8.69 5.67 16.95
C PRO A 188 9.08 4.22 17.23
N TYR A 189 8.09 3.31 17.25
CA TYR A 189 8.35 1.88 17.41
C TYR A 189 9.07 1.31 16.18
N CYS A 190 8.65 1.69 14.98
CA CYS A 190 9.32 1.28 13.75
C CYS A 190 10.77 1.76 13.68
N GLU A 191 11.03 3.00 14.07
CA GLU A 191 12.39 3.55 14.14
C GLU A 191 13.26 2.75 15.11
N ALA A 192 12.78 2.51 16.34
CA ALA A 192 13.49 1.74 17.36
C ALA A 192 13.78 0.28 16.93
N GLN A 193 12.88 -0.32 16.16
CA GLN A 193 12.99 -1.70 15.68
C GLN A 193 13.62 -1.81 14.28
N GLN A 194 14.04 -0.70 13.68
CA GLN A 194 14.54 -0.60 12.30
C GLN A 194 13.57 -1.21 11.27
N ILE A 195 12.28 -1.00 11.44
CA ILE A 195 11.22 -1.41 10.51
C ILE A 195 11.02 -0.28 9.48
N ALA A 196 11.04 -0.62 8.20
CA ALA A 196 10.81 0.36 7.14
C ALA A 196 9.35 0.81 7.12
N VAL A 197 9.10 2.10 6.87
CA VAL A 197 7.74 2.67 6.79
C VAL A 197 7.47 3.15 5.37
N MET A 198 6.39 2.64 4.77
CA MET A 198 5.80 3.13 3.54
C MET A 198 4.55 3.96 3.86
N ALA A 199 4.50 5.20 3.39
CA ALA A 199 3.31 6.03 3.48
C ALA A 199 2.48 5.94 2.20
N TYR A 200 1.17 5.72 2.32
CA TYR A 200 0.22 5.89 1.21
C TYR A 200 -0.69 7.10 1.44
N GLY A 201 -1.30 7.57 0.35
CA GLY A 201 -2.23 8.71 0.42
C GLY A 201 -1.55 10.03 0.78
N SER A 202 -0.25 10.18 0.48
CA SER A 202 0.57 11.36 0.84
C SER A 202 0.00 12.69 0.35
N LEU A 203 -0.73 12.66 -0.77
CA LEU A 203 -1.43 13.83 -1.32
C LEU A 203 -2.92 13.90 -0.95
N ALA A 204 -3.35 13.17 0.08
CA ALA A 204 -4.75 13.04 0.49
C ALA A 204 -5.68 12.77 -0.73
N TYR A 205 -5.28 11.79 -1.56
CA TYR A 205 -6.03 11.37 -2.76
C TYR A 205 -6.30 12.48 -3.78
N GLY A 206 -5.40 13.47 -3.82
CA GLY A 206 -5.42 14.62 -4.72
C GLY A 206 -5.74 15.93 -4.01
N VAL A 207 -6.33 15.94 -2.82
CA VAL A 207 -6.71 17.19 -2.14
C VAL A 207 -5.51 18.11 -1.86
N LEU A 208 -4.34 17.53 -1.56
CA LEU A 208 -3.12 18.29 -1.28
C LEU A 208 -2.30 18.62 -2.55
N SER A 209 -2.83 18.37 -3.75
CA SER A 209 -2.13 18.70 -5.01
C SER A 209 -2.23 20.18 -5.40
N GLY A 210 -3.20 20.91 -4.84
CA GLY A 210 -3.56 22.25 -5.28
C GLY A 210 -4.44 22.30 -6.54
N THR A 211 -4.90 21.15 -7.06
CA THR A 211 -5.73 21.10 -8.29
C THR A 211 -7.24 21.04 -8.03
N PHE A 212 -7.66 20.82 -6.78
CA PHE A 212 -9.07 20.67 -6.41
C PHE A 212 -9.75 22.03 -6.25
N HIS A 213 -11.02 22.13 -6.64
CA HIS A 213 -11.87 23.30 -6.43
C HIS A 213 -13.30 22.89 -6.04
N ALA A 214 -14.08 23.80 -5.45
CA ALA A 214 -15.38 23.50 -4.83
C ALA A 214 -16.44 22.90 -5.79
N GLY A 215 -16.32 23.18 -7.09
CA GLY A 215 -17.21 22.66 -8.12
C GLY A 215 -16.71 21.40 -8.84
N MET A 216 -15.58 20.81 -8.41
CA MET A 216 -15.02 19.63 -9.04
C MET A 216 -15.96 18.43 -8.84
N GLN A 217 -16.21 17.71 -9.94
CA GLN A 217 -16.95 16.45 -9.94
C GLN A 217 -16.04 15.34 -10.44
N PHE A 218 -16.30 14.12 -9.98
CA PHE A 218 -15.61 12.91 -10.41
C PHE A 218 -16.55 12.04 -11.23
N GLU A 219 -16.00 11.26 -12.16
CA GLU A 219 -16.75 10.25 -12.88
C GLU A 219 -17.36 9.21 -11.91
N GLU A 220 -18.47 8.58 -12.27
CA GLU A 220 -19.15 7.60 -11.42
C GLU A 220 -18.27 6.39 -11.06
N SER A 221 -17.36 6.02 -11.97
CA SER A 221 -16.37 4.96 -11.80
C SER A 221 -15.22 5.33 -10.86
N ASP A 222 -15.03 6.62 -10.57
CA ASP A 222 -14.06 7.09 -9.59
C ASP A 222 -14.66 6.94 -8.18
N TRP A 223 -13.95 6.24 -7.29
CA TRP A 223 -14.41 6.01 -5.92
C TRP A 223 -14.67 7.31 -5.14
N ARG A 224 -14.02 8.42 -5.51
CA ARG A 224 -14.20 9.75 -4.88
C ARG A 224 -15.56 10.36 -5.20
N SER A 225 -16.24 9.93 -6.27
CA SER A 225 -17.60 10.37 -6.60
C SER A 225 -18.63 9.97 -5.53
N LYS A 226 -18.35 8.90 -4.78
CA LYS A 226 -19.29 8.29 -3.83
C LYS A 226 -19.28 8.91 -2.43
N GLY A 227 -18.51 9.98 -2.21
CA GLY A 227 -18.47 10.75 -0.96
C GLY A 227 -17.94 9.97 0.26
N GLY A 228 -16.79 10.38 0.79
CA GLY A 228 -16.37 9.97 2.15
C GLY A 228 -15.97 8.51 2.36
N LEU A 229 -15.72 7.72 1.31
CA LEU A 229 -15.33 6.29 1.45
C LEU A 229 -13.85 6.06 1.78
N LEU A 230 -13.19 7.01 2.42
CA LEU A 230 -11.87 6.81 3.02
C LEU A 230 -11.85 7.33 4.47
N GLY A 231 -12.57 6.60 5.32
CA GLY A 231 -12.71 6.92 6.73
C GLY A 231 -13.51 8.21 6.98
N ASN A 232 -13.09 9.00 7.97
CA ASN A 232 -13.80 10.20 8.42
C ASN A 232 -13.54 11.46 7.56
N LEU A 233 -12.79 11.34 6.45
CA LEU A 233 -12.49 12.47 5.57
C LEU A 233 -13.69 12.76 4.65
N ASN A 234 -14.61 13.59 5.15
CA ASN A 234 -15.65 14.21 4.34
C ASN A 234 -15.03 15.34 3.49
N LEU A 235 -14.56 14.99 2.29
CA LEU A 235 -13.79 15.88 1.41
C LEU A 235 -14.54 17.15 0.99
N PHE A 236 -15.89 17.16 0.96
CA PHE A 236 -16.66 18.27 0.38
C PHE A 236 -17.97 18.63 1.11
N ARG A 237 -18.17 18.25 2.38
CA ARG A 237 -19.35 18.73 3.10
C ARG A 237 -19.15 20.22 3.46
N PRO A 238 -20.05 21.14 3.07
CA PRO A 238 -20.07 22.49 3.65
C PRO A 238 -20.22 22.34 5.17
N CYS A 239 -19.38 22.99 6.00
CA CYS A 239 -19.58 23.00 7.46
C CYS A 239 -20.81 23.87 7.76
N SER A 240 -22.00 23.28 7.64
CA SER A 240 -23.29 23.92 7.98
C SER A 240 -23.77 23.58 9.40
N ALA A 241 -22.96 22.88 10.20
CA ALA A 241 -23.29 22.53 11.59
C ALA A 241 -22.10 22.81 12.55
N PRO A 242 -22.25 23.73 13.53
CA PRO A 242 -21.20 24.06 14.50
C PRO A 242 -20.72 22.89 15.38
N SER A 243 -21.51 21.82 15.48
CA SER A 243 -21.24 20.66 16.35
C SER A 243 -20.25 19.65 15.76
N ILE A 244 -20.13 19.55 14.42
CA ILE A 244 -19.22 18.60 13.76
C ILE A 244 -17.81 19.18 13.61
N CYS A 245 -17.68 20.50 13.45
CA CYS A 245 -16.38 21.18 13.39
C CYS A 245 -15.58 21.11 14.74
N ARG A 246 -16.13 20.52 15.83
CA ARG A 246 -15.40 20.28 17.09
C ARG A 246 -14.65 18.94 17.15
N ALA A 247 -15.04 17.93 16.38
CA ALA A 247 -14.44 16.59 16.46
C ALA A 247 -13.10 16.44 15.70
N THR A 248 -12.72 17.42 14.88
CA THR A 248 -11.45 17.50 14.15
C THR A 248 -10.59 18.70 14.55
N SER A 249 -10.83 19.25 15.75
CA SER A 249 -9.95 20.30 16.30
C SER A 249 -8.66 19.72 16.88
N LEU A 250 -7.79 19.18 16.01
CA LEU A 250 -6.36 19.28 16.27
C LEU A 250 -6.04 20.77 16.18
N ARG A 251 -5.99 21.45 17.34
CA ARG A 251 -5.39 22.77 17.43
C ARG A 251 -3.93 22.62 17.00
N LEU A 252 -3.64 22.94 15.74
CA LEU A 252 -2.31 23.33 15.31
C LEU A 252 -1.96 24.59 16.11
N ARG A 253 -1.22 24.42 17.21
CA ARG A 253 -0.41 25.51 17.74
C ARG A 253 0.79 25.62 16.82
N VAL A 254 0.86 26.72 16.09
CA VAL A 254 2.10 27.24 15.51
C VAL A 254 3.02 27.65 16.66
#